data_AF-A0A418QUK8-F1
#
_entry.id   AF-A0A418QUK8-F1
#
_cell.length_a   1.000
_cell.length_b   1.000
_cell.length_c   1.000
_cell.angle_alpha   90.00
_cell.angle_beta   90.00
_cell.angle_gamma   90.00
#
_symmetry.space_group_name_H-M   'P 1'
#
loop_
_entity.id
_entity.type
_entity.pdbx_description
1 polymer ?
#
loop_
_entity_poly.entity_id
_entity_poly.type
_entity_poly.pdbx_seq_one_letter_code
_entity_poly.pdbx_strand_id
1 'polypeptide(L)' 'MNFATLLLGIGNFGGTEILLIAVVLILLFGAKRIPELFRGMGQGIREFKDASKEEKPEFRDRPVNPNDPTAPRQ' A
#
# COMPACT_ATOMS: atom_id res chain seq x y z
N MET A 1 -13.66 3.25 -41.04
CA MET A 1 -13.09 3.54 -39.71
C MET A 1 -12.62 2.22 -39.13
N ASN A 2 -11.31 2.00 -39.20
CA ASN A 2 -10.63 0.71 -39.02
C ASN A 2 -10.23 0.54 -37.55
N PHE A 3 -10.35 -0.69 -37.03
CA PHE A 3 -9.97 -1.04 -35.65
C PHE A 3 -8.51 -0.68 -35.34
N ALA A 4 -7.64 -0.81 -36.34
CA ALA A 4 -6.24 -0.37 -36.27
C ALA A 4 -6.10 1.16 -36.10
N THR A 5 -7.01 1.98 -36.60
CA THR A 5 -7.02 3.45 -36.36
C THR A 5 -7.50 3.78 -34.95
N LEU A 6 -8.32 2.93 -34.34
CA LEU A 6 -8.72 3.04 -32.93
C LEU A 6 -7.56 2.66 -31.98
N LEU A 7 -6.68 1.75 -32.41
CA LEU A 7 -5.45 1.38 -31.71
C LEU A 7 -4.23 2.27 -32.04
N LEU A 8 -4.15 2.94 -33.19
CA LEU A 8 -3.03 3.84 -33.53
C LEU A 8 -3.23 5.29 -33.03
N GLY A 9 -4.41 5.64 -32.54
CA GLY A 9 -4.61 6.86 -31.72
C GLY A 9 -3.94 6.78 -30.33
N ILE A 10 -3.46 5.60 -29.95
CA ILE A 10 -2.71 5.24 -28.72
C ILE A 10 -1.23 5.69 -28.83
N GLY A 11 -0.99 6.84 -29.45
CA GLY A 11 0.34 7.48 -29.52
C GLY A 11 0.59 8.46 -28.38
N ASN A 12 -0.43 8.79 -27.58
CA ASN A 12 -0.33 9.75 -26.48
C ASN A 12 -0.34 9.01 -25.13
N PHE A 13 0.54 8.02 -25.02
CA PHE A 13 0.69 7.12 -23.88
C PHE A 13 0.83 7.91 -22.57
N GLY A 14 -0.17 7.80 -21.71
CA GLY A 14 -0.05 8.30 -20.35
C GLY A 14 -1.37 8.29 -19.61
N GLY A 15 -2.36 9.02 -20.12
CA GLY A 15 -3.64 9.20 -19.43
C GLY A 15 -4.79 8.36 -19.97
N THR A 16 -4.96 8.35 -21.30
CA THR A 16 -6.16 7.80 -21.94
C THR A 16 -6.26 6.28 -21.82
N GLU A 17 -5.16 5.54 -22.02
CA GLU A 17 -5.10 4.08 -21.79
C GLU A 17 -5.48 3.70 -20.37
N ILE A 18 -4.88 4.37 -19.38
CA ILE A 18 -5.13 4.07 -17.96
C ILE A 18 -6.60 4.35 -17.63
N LEU A 19 -7.16 5.44 -18.16
CA LEU A 19 -8.57 5.78 -17.98
C LEU A 19 -9.49 4.73 -18.63
N LEU A 20 -9.18 4.27 -19.84
CA LEU A 20 -9.94 3.22 -20.52
C LEU A 20 -9.95 1.91 -19.73
N ILE A 21 -8.78 1.48 -19.25
CA ILE A 21 -8.65 0.27 -18.42
C ILE A 21 -9.43 0.44 -17.11
N ALA A 22 -9.30 1.59 -16.45
CA ALA A 22 -10.04 1.89 -15.23
C ALA A 22 -11.57 1.84 -15.45
N VAL A 23 -12.06 2.38 -16.57
CA VAL A 23 -13.48 2.31 -16.93
C VAL A 23 -13.94 0.88 -17.14
N VAL A 24 -13.17 0.05 -17.85
CA VAL A 24 -13.50 -1.37 -18.04
C VAL A 24 -13.53 -2.12 -16.70
N LEU A 25 -12.55 -1.90 -15.82
CA LEU A 25 -12.53 -2.49 -14.48
C LEU A 25 -13.72 -2.05 -13.63
N ILE A 26 -14.13 -0.78 -13.72
CA ILE A 26 -15.31 -0.25 -13.05
C ILE A 26 -16.60 -0.88 -13.60
N LEU A 27 -16.69 -1.16 -14.89
CA LEU A 27 -17.86 -1.84 -15.46
C LEU A 27 -17.93 -3.31 -15.04
N LEU A 28 -16.79 -4.00 -14.96
CA LEU A 28 -16.73 -5.41 -14.57
C LEU A 28 -16.97 -5.63 -13.07
N PHE A 29 -16.29 -4.85 -12.23
CA PHE A 29 -16.31 -5.03 -10.77
C PHE A 29 -17.27 -4.06 -10.07
N GLY A 30 -17.62 -2.95 -10.69
CA GLY A 30 -18.42 -1.87 -10.10
C GLY A 30 -17.56 -0.78 -9.45
N ALA A 31 -17.96 0.48 -9.62
CA ALA A 31 -17.24 1.65 -9.08
C ALA A 31 -17.04 1.62 -7.55
N LYS A 32 -17.90 0.90 -6.83
CA LYS A 32 -17.87 0.79 -5.37
C LYS A 32 -16.86 -0.25 -4.86
N ARG A 33 -16.48 -1.25 -5.66
CA ARG A 33 -15.60 -2.34 -5.21
C ARG A 33 -14.16 -1.90 -5.06
N ILE A 34 -13.65 -1.07 -5.97
CA ILE A 34 -12.29 -0.53 -5.91
C ILE A 34 -11.99 0.20 -4.58
N PRO A 35 -12.79 1.21 -4.15
CA PRO A 35 -12.55 1.90 -2.89
C PRO A 35 -12.79 1.00 -1.66
N GLU A 36 -13.71 0.04 -1.74
CA GLU A 36 -13.96 -0.93 -0.66
C GLU A 36 -12.76 -1.84 -0.44
N LEU A 37 -12.17 -2.36 -1.52
CA LEU A 37 -10.93 -3.16 -1.50
C LEU A 37 -9.75 -2.35 -0.94
N PHE A 38 -9.56 -1.10 -1.40
CA PHE A 38 -8.49 -0.25 -0.88
C PHE A 38 -8.66 0.08 0.60
N ARG A 39 -9.89 0.32 1.07
CA ARG A 39 -10.16 0.56 2.50
C ARG A 39 -9.85 -0.67 3.34
N GLY A 40 -10.32 -1.85 2.94
CA GLY A 40 -10.03 -3.09 3.64
C GLY A 40 -8.53 -3.42 3.66
N MET A 41 -7.85 -3.25 2.53
CA MET A 41 -6.40 -3.45 2.43
C MET A 41 -5.62 -2.44 3.29
N GLY A 42 -6.02 -1.16 3.28
CA GLY A 42 -5.40 -0.11 4.09
C GLY A 42 -5.56 -0.34 5.60
N GLN A 43 -6.71 -0.85 6.02
CA GLN A 43 -6.94 -1.26 7.41
C GLN A 43 -6.04 -2.43 7.80
N GLY A 44 -5.98 -3.48 6.98
CA GLY A 44 -5.11 -4.63 7.24
C GLY A 44 -3.62 -4.25 7.30
N ILE A 45 -3.13 -3.39 6.40
CA ILE A 45 -1.75 -2.88 6.43
C ILE A 45 -1.49 -2.07 7.71
N ARG A 46 -2.46 -1.29 8.17
CA ARG A 46 -2.33 -0.48 9.39
C ARG A 46 -2.24 -1.38 10.63
N GLU A 47 -3.16 -2.33 10.77
CA GLU A 47 -3.18 -3.30 11.86
C GLU A 47 -1.89 -4.14 11.89
N PHE A 48 -1.43 -4.60 10.72
CA PHE A 48 -0.17 -5.33 10.59
C PHE A 48 1.03 -4.51 11.07
N LYS A 49 1.10 -3.23 10.68
CA LYS A 49 2.17 -2.32 11.10
C LYS A 49 2.12 -2.05 12.61
N ASP A 50 0.93 -1.88 13.17
CA ASP A 50 0.75 -1.57 14.59
C ASP A 50 1.13 -2.78 15.47
N ALA A 51 0.70 -3.99 15.09
CA ALA A 51 1.14 -5.24 15.75
C ALA A 51 2.67 -5.43 15.65
N SER A 52 3.27 -5.15 14.49
CA SER A 52 4.72 -5.25 14.28
C SER A 52 5.55 -4.23 15.09
N LYS A 53 4.92 -3.18 15.63
CA LYS A 53 5.60 -2.17 16.47
C LYS A 53 5.64 -2.54 17.94
N GLU A 54 4.61 -3.19 18.47
CA GLU A 54 4.59 -3.68 19.86
C GLU A 54 5.65 -4.77 20.10
N GLU A 55 6.05 -5.51 19.07
CA GLU A 55 7.07 -6.55 19.17
C GLU A 55 8.51 -6.04 19.14
N LYS A 56 8.74 -4.73 19.01
CA LYS A 56 10.07 -4.15 19.23
C LYS A 56 10.20 -3.82 20.71
N PRO A 57 10.88 -4.65 21.51
CA PRO A 57 11.09 -4.35 22.92
C PRO A 57 11.73 -2.97 23.04
N GLU A 58 11.13 -2.15 23.89
CA GLU A 58 11.51 -0.78 24.27
C GLU A 58 12.89 -0.69 24.94
N PHE A 59 13.78 -1.66 24.69
CA PHE A 59 15.12 -1.72 25.27
C PHE A 59 16.07 -0.65 24.70
N ARG A 60 15.68 0.04 23.63
CA ARG A 60 16.56 0.99 22.92
C ARG A 60 16.54 2.43 23.45
N ASP A 61 15.54 2.82 24.25
CA ASP A 61 15.39 4.22 24.69
C ASP A 61 15.64 4.44 26.19
N ARG A 62 16.04 3.41 26.93
CA ARG A 62 16.54 3.63 28.30
C ARG A 62 17.99 4.11 28.22
N PRO A 63 18.34 5.27 28.80
CA PRO A 63 19.75 5.62 28.99
C PRO A 63 20.41 4.47 29.75
N VAL A 64 21.50 3.92 29.21
CA VAL A 64 22.28 2.86 29.84
C VAL A 64 22.66 3.36 31.23
N ASN A 65 22.00 2.83 32.26
CA ASN A 65 22.28 3.16 33.64
C ASN A 65 23.55 2.39 34.05
N PRO A 66 24.68 3.05 34.31
CA PRO A 66 25.94 2.37 34.66
C PRO A 66 25.87 1.57 35.96
N ASN A 67 24.82 1.77 36.77
CA ASN A 67 24.59 1.08 38.04
C ASN A 67 23.50 0.00 37.96
N ASP A 68 23.02 -0.37 36.76
CA ASP A 68 22.04 -1.44 36.58
C ASP A 68 22.67 -2.81 36.91
N PRO A 69 22.20 -3.52 37.96
CA PRO A 69 22.74 -4.83 38.36
C PRO A 69 22.53 -5.93 37.31
N THR A 70 21.62 -5.71 36.35
CA THR A 70 21.28 -6.64 35.26
C THR A 70 21.95 -6.28 33.93
N ALA A 71 22.77 -5.22 33.89
CA ALA A 71 23.54 -4.86 32.70
C ALA A 71 24.47 -6.03 32.30
N PRO A 72 24.52 -6.40 31.00
CA PRO A 72 25.48 -7.39 30.53
C PRO A 72 26.89 -6.84 30.77
N ARG A 73 27.59 -7.46 31.73
CA ARG A 73 29.00 -7.16 32.00
C ARG A 73 29.79 -7.52 30.75
N GLN A 74 30.27 -6.50 30.04
CA GLN A 74 31.33 -6.67 29.05
C GLN A 74 32.68 -6.84 29.75
#